data_AF-A0A1Z9NFJ3-F1
#
_entry.id   AF-A0A1Z9NFJ3-F1
#
_cell.length_a   1.000
_cell.length_b   1.000
_cell.length_c   1.000
_cell.angle_alpha   90.00
_cell.angle_beta   90.00
_cell.angle_gamma   90.00
#
_symmetry.space_group_name_H-M   'P 1'
#
loop_
_entity.id
_entity.type
_entity.pdbx_description
1 polymer ?
#
loop_
_entity_poly.entity_id
_entity_poly.type
_entity_poly.pdbx_seq_one_letter_code
_entity_poly.pdbx_strand_id
1 'polypeptide(L)'
;MNRYEFENLISDYLDGSMPFKKTEEFEDYIKNNPEANSLVKDIKKTIFDMNKLHRVKVNEGFNKKLLSRLKKERIANSSNNTILGFTPFYASILSCLCIAFFVVSAQLLNSSSDSDTNSKSNQFMIDSEKSISPIAKNLNLNNDNLVDSDIDSLDDKKENEKLNNSNKIKFVNY
;
A
#
# COMPACT_ATOMS: atom_id res chain seq x y z
N MET A 1 40.04 -0.93 -5.79
CA MET A 1 38.60 -1.20 -5.64
C MET A 1 38.23 -2.66 -5.94
N ASN A 2 37.22 -3.21 -5.26
CA ASN A 2 36.63 -4.54 -5.55
C ASN A 2 35.41 -4.43 -6.50
N ARG A 3 34.91 -5.55 -7.05
CA ARG A 3 33.80 -5.55 -8.01
C ARG A 3 32.51 -4.92 -7.47
N TYR A 4 32.13 -5.17 -6.23
CA TYR A 4 30.89 -4.65 -5.65
C TYR A 4 30.96 -3.15 -5.37
N GLU A 5 32.11 -2.70 -4.89
CA GLU A 5 32.39 -1.28 -4.71
C GLU A 5 32.40 -0.55 -6.05
N PHE A 6 32.94 -1.18 -7.10
CA PHE A 6 32.86 -0.68 -8.46
C PHE A 6 31.41 -0.52 -8.92
N GLU A 7 30.61 -1.59 -8.86
CA GLU A 7 29.22 -1.59 -9.33
C GLU A 7 28.37 -0.53 -8.61
N ASN A 8 28.56 -0.36 -7.31
CA ASN A 8 27.87 0.67 -6.52
C ASN A 8 28.21 2.11 -6.95
N LEU A 9 29.42 2.32 -7.48
CA LEU A 9 29.92 3.63 -7.89
C LEU A 9 29.62 3.98 -9.35
N ILE A 10 29.05 3.06 -10.14
CA ILE A 10 28.75 3.31 -11.56
C ILE A 10 27.79 4.48 -11.73
N SER A 11 26.72 4.54 -10.94
CA SER A 11 25.74 5.64 -11.02
C SER A 11 26.41 6.98 -10.72
N ASP A 12 27.18 7.05 -9.64
CA ASP A 12 27.89 8.27 -9.25
C ASP A 12 28.92 8.73 -10.29
N TYR A 13 29.58 7.76 -10.95
CA TYR A 13 30.50 8.05 -12.04
C TYR A 13 29.78 8.62 -13.27
N LEU A 14 28.67 8.00 -13.68
CA LEU A 14 27.91 8.41 -14.86
C LEU A 14 27.20 9.75 -14.66
N ASP A 15 26.76 10.05 -13.43
CA ASP A 15 26.13 11.31 -13.06
C ASP A 15 27.14 12.43 -12.76
N GLY A 16 28.44 12.10 -12.69
CA GLY A 16 29.51 13.06 -12.39
C GLY A 16 29.53 13.56 -10.94
N SER A 17 28.95 12.81 -10.01
CA SER A 17 28.88 13.16 -8.58
C SER A 17 30.09 12.68 -7.76
N MET A 18 31.01 11.94 -8.39
CA MET A 18 32.15 11.32 -7.72
C MET A 18 33.31 12.30 -7.46
N PRO A 19 33.97 12.25 -6.28
CA PRO A 19 35.17 13.06 -6.01
C PRO A 19 36.38 12.55 -6.82
N PHE A 20 37.22 13.48 -7.29
CA PHE A 20 38.36 13.22 -8.19
C PHE A 20 39.22 12.00 -7.81
N LYS A 21 39.60 11.87 -6.53
CA LYS A 21 40.42 10.76 -6.04
C LYS A 21 39.76 9.38 -6.26
N LYS A 22 38.44 9.30 -6.12
CA LYS A 22 37.69 8.07 -6.38
C LYS A 22 37.50 7.82 -7.87
N THR A 23 37.36 8.89 -8.66
CA THR A 23 37.25 8.79 -10.12
C THR A 23 38.51 8.17 -10.72
N GLU A 24 39.70 8.56 -10.24
CA GLU A 24 40.97 7.97 -10.66
C GLU A 24 41.04 6.47 -10.34
N GLU A 25 40.69 6.07 -9.12
CA GLU A 25 40.65 4.64 -8.73
C GLU A 25 39.63 3.84 -9.56
N PHE A 26 38.49 4.46 -9.89
CA PHE A 26 37.44 3.88 -10.71
C PHE A 26 37.89 3.69 -12.17
N GLU A 27 38.55 4.69 -12.75
CA GLU A 27 39.09 4.61 -14.11
C GLU A 27 40.24 3.62 -14.23
N ASP A 28 41.12 3.56 -13.23
CA ASP A 28 42.17 2.55 -13.15
C ASP A 28 41.57 1.13 -13.06
N TYR A 29 40.51 0.95 -12.29
CA TYR A 29 39.80 -0.33 -12.22
C TYR A 29 39.22 -0.74 -13.57
N ILE A 30 38.57 0.17 -14.29
CA ILE A 30 38.01 -0.08 -15.64
C ILE A 30 39.11 -0.41 -16.65
N LYS A 31 40.23 0.28 -16.58
CA LYS A 31 41.37 0.08 -17.49
C LYS A 31 41.97 -1.32 -17.35
N ASN A 32 42.02 -1.82 -16.12
CA ASN A 32 42.57 -3.13 -15.79
C ASN A 32 41.56 -4.28 -15.96
N ASN A 33 40.26 -3.99 -16.02
CA ASN A 33 39.19 -4.99 -16.11
C ASN A 33 38.29 -4.76 -17.34
N PRO A 34 38.45 -5.53 -18.43
CA PRO A 34 37.67 -5.33 -19.64
C PRO A 34 36.16 -5.56 -19.44
N GLU A 35 35.76 -6.47 -18.54
CA GLU A 35 34.35 -6.71 -18.18
C GLU A 35 33.72 -5.48 -17.53
N ALA A 36 34.44 -4.83 -16.61
CA ALA A 36 34.01 -3.60 -15.95
C ALA A 36 33.80 -2.46 -16.96
N ASN A 37 34.69 -2.36 -17.95
CA ASN A 37 34.55 -1.40 -19.05
C ASN A 37 33.31 -1.67 -19.93
N SER A 38 33.04 -2.94 -20.24
CA SER A 38 31.84 -3.32 -20.99
C SER A 38 30.59 -2.89 -20.24
N LEU A 39 30.51 -3.22 -18.95
CA LEU A 39 29.35 -2.89 -18.11
C LEU A 39 29.04 -1.40 -18.12
N VAL A 40 30.03 -0.54 -17.93
CA VAL A 40 29.84 0.92 -17.94
C VAL A 40 29.41 1.42 -19.31
N LYS A 41 29.96 0.86 -20.39
CA LYS A 41 29.54 1.19 -21.77
C LYS A 41 28.10 0.78 -22.04
N ASP A 42 27.69 -0.41 -21.59
CA ASP A 42 26.34 -0.93 -21.78
C ASP A 42 25.31 -0.10 -21.02
N ILE A 43 25.61 0.29 -19.77
CA ILE A 43 24.76 1.18 -18.99
C ILE A 43 24.68 2.56 -19.65
N LYS A 44 25.82 3.13 -20.09
CA LYS A 44 25.85 4.41 -20.80
C LYS A 44 25.03 4.38 -22.08
N LYS A 45 25.10 3.28 -22.84
CA LYS A 45 24.29 3.05 -24.03
C LYS A 45 22.79 2.98 -23.68
N THR A 46 22.44 2.26 -22.63
CA THR A 46 21.05 2.15 -22.15
C THR A 46 20.48 3.51 -21.79
N ILE A 47 21.21 4.34 -21.04
CA ILE A 47 20.80 5.71 -20.69
C ILE A 47 20.61 6.55 -21.96
N PHE A 48 21.53 6.44 -22.91
CA PHE A 48 21.44 7.15 -24.19
C PHE A 48 20.22 6.73 -25.01
N ASP A 49 19.93 5.43 -25.08
CA ASP A 49 18.77 4.90 -25.78
C ASP A 49 17.46 5.31 -25.09
N MET A 50 17.41 5.29 -23.75
CA MET A 50 16.27 5.79 -22.98
C MET A 50 16.02 7.28 -23.21
N ASN A 51 17.07 8.09 -23.29
CA ASN A 51 16.96 9.53 -23.55
C ASN A 51 16.52 9.85 -24.99
N LYS A 52 16.64 8.90 -25.92
CA LYS A 52 16.15 9.02 -27.30
C LYS A 52 14.69 8.66 -27.47
N LEU A 53 14.06 8.02 -26.49
CA LEU A 53 12.66 7.64 -26.57
C LEU A 53 11.80 8.89 -26.82
N HIS A 54 10.86 8.78 -27.75
CA HIS A 54 9.96 9.89 -28.07
C HIS A 54 9.17 10.26 -26.81
N ARG A 55 9.15 11.56 -26.50
CA ARG A 55 8.42 12.06 -25.35
C ARG A 55 6.92 11.92 -25.61
N VAL A 56 6.26 11.02 -24.90
CA VAL A 56 4.80 10.85 -25.00
C VAL A 56 4.13 12.08 -24.37
N LYS A 57 3.47 12.89 -25.21
CA LYS A 57 2.66 14.02 -24.74
C LYS A 57 1.26 13.49 -24.44
N VAL A 58 0.80 13.68 -23.20
CA VAL A 58 -0.58 13.36 -22.84
C VAL A 58 -1.54 14.40 -23.45
N ASN A 59 -2.78 13.98 -23.70
CA ASN A 59 -3.84 14.88 -24.17
C ASN A 59 -4.01 16.08 -23.22
N GLU A 60 -4.32 17.24 -23.79
CA GLU A 60 -4.62 18.45 -23.05
C GLU A 60 -5.78 18.18 -22.06
N GLY A 61 -5.51 18.44 -20.77
CA GLY A 61 -6.48 18.16 -19.70
C GLY A 61 -6.47 16.72 -19.17
N PHE A 62 -5.51 15.86 -19.51
CA PHE A 62 -5.30 14.55 -18.87
C PHE A 62 -5.33 14.65 -17.33
N ASN A 63 -4.52 15.55 -16.76
CA ASN A 63 -4.47 15.76 -15.32
C ASN A 63 -5.82 16.22 -14.74
N LYS A 64 -6.58 17.04 -15.47
CA LYS A 64 -7.92 17.49 -15.06
C LYS A 64 -8.90 16.32 -15.04
N LYS A 65 -8.88 15.46 -16.07
CA LYS A 65 -9.69 14.24 -16.16
C LYS A 65 -9.31 13.24 -15.06
N LEU A 66 -8.01 13.00 -14.84
CA LEU A 66 -7.51 12.14 -13.77
C LEU A 66 -7.97 12.61 -12.39
N LEU A 67 -7.82 13.90 -12.10
CA LEU A 67 -8.26 14.49 -10.84
C LEU A 67 -9.78 14.43 -10.67
N SER A 68 -10.54 14.59 -11.74
CA SER A 68 -12.00 14.42 -11.71
C SER A 68 -12.42 12.97 -11.42
N ARG A 69 -11.72 11.97 -11.97
CA ARG A 69 -11.96 10.55 -11.66
C ARG A 69 -11.60 10.22 -10.21
N LEU A 70 -10.44 10.68 -9.73
CA LEU A 70 -10.04 10.47 -8.34
C LEU A 70 -11.06 11.06 -7.36
N LYS A 71 -11.59 12.25 -7.65
CA LYS A 71 -12.66 12.85 -6.85
C LYS A 71 -13.96 12.05 -6.91
N LYS A 72 -14.36 11.59 -8.08
CA LYS A 72 -15.57 10.76 -8.26
C LYS A 72 -15.47 9.43 -7.50
N GLU A 73 -14.31 8.79 -7.54
CA GLU A 73 -14.06 7.51 -6.85
C GLU A 73 -13.85 7.68 -5.35
N ARG A 74 -13.27 8.80 -4.89
CA ARG A 74 -13.23 9.16 -3.46
C ARG A 74 -14.61 9.44 -2.86
N ILE A 75 -15.68 9.57 -3.66
CA ILE A 75 -17.07 9.69 -3.20
C ILE A 75 -17.77 8.32 -3.16
N ALA A 76 -17.00 7.22 -3.09
CA ALA A 76 -17.41 6.07 -2.26
C ALA A 76 -17.08 6.29 -0.77
N ASN A 77 -16.81 7.54 -0.35
CA ASN A 77 -17.05 7.99 1.02
C ASN A 77 -18.54 7.85 1.32
N SER A 78 -18.96 6.61 1.57
CA SER A 78 -20.07 6.30 2.42
C SER A 78 -19.93 7.21 3.63
N SER A 79 -20.85 8.15 3.83
CA SER A 79 -20.98 8.81 5.11
C SER A 79 -21.54 7.75 6.05
N ASN A 80 -20.71 6.78 6.44
CA ASN A 80 -21.08 5.81 7.44
C ASN A 80 -21.24 6.66 8.70
N ASN A 81 -22.48 6.90 9.07
CA ASN A 81 -22.90 7.33 10.39
C ASN A 81 -22.58 6.24 11.45
N THR A 82 -21.35 5.72 11.42
CA THR A 82 -20.87 4.67 12.28
C THR A 82 -20.37 5.28 13.57
N ILE A 83 -20.81 4.72 14.69
CA ILE A 83 -20.34 5.06 16.02
C ILE A 83 -19.35 3.97 16.41
N LEU A 84 -18.10 4.35 16.69
CA LEU A 84 -16.99 3.43 16.99
C LEU A 84 -16.74 2.37 15.89
N GLY A 85 -17.00 2.72 14.62
CA GLY A 85 -16.82 1.78 13.50
C GLY A 85 -17.97 0.79 13.29
N PHE A 86 -19.04 0.86 14.09
CA PHE A 86 -20.25 0.05 13.93
C PHE A 86 -21.42 0.88 13.40
N THR A 87 -22.28 0.28 12.59
CA THR A 87 -23.59 0.86 12.20
C THR A 87 -24.43 1.08 13.47
N PRO A 88 -25.26 2.15 13.59
CA PRO A 88 -25.98 2.48 14.82
C PRO A 88 -26.79 1.32 15.44
N PHE A 89 -27.36 0.45 14.60
CA PHE A 89 -28.06 -0.75 15.03
C PHE A 89 -27.15 -1.75 15.78
N TYR A 90 -25.96 -2.03 15.23
CA TYR A 90 -25.00 -2.94 15.86
C TYR A 90 -24.34 -2.32 17.10
N ALA A 91 -24.09 -1.01 17.09
CA ALA A 91 -23.64 -0.28 18.27
C ALA A 91 -24.65 -0.39 19.44
N SER A 92 -25.96 -0.32 19.14
CA SER A 92 -27.02 -0.51 20.13
C SER A 92 -27.02 -1.92 20.72
N ILE A 93 -26.86 -2.95 19.89
CA ILE A 93 -26.81 -4.35 20.35
C ILE A 93 -25.59 -4.57 21.25
N LEU A 94 -24.41 -4.07 20.84
CA LEU A 94 -23.19 -4.18 21.63
C LEU A 94 -23.33 -3.44 22.97
N SER A 95 -23.87 -2.22 22.97
CA SER A 95 -24.09 -1.44 24.18
C SER A 95 -25.04 -2.18 25.14
N CYS A 96 -26.14 -2.72 24.64
CA CYS A 96 -27.08 -3.53 25.41
C CYS A 96 -26.38 -4.74 26.05
N LEU A 97 -25.54 -5.44 25.28
CA LEU A 97 -24.77 -6.58 25.77
C LEU A 97 -23.79 -6.18 26.88
N CYS A 98 -23.06 -5.08 26.73
CA CYS A 98 -22.14 -4.58 27.76
C CYS A 98 -22.87 -4.25 29.07
N ILE A 99 -24.06 -3.65 28.98
CA ILE A 99 -24.89 -3.33 30.16
C ILE A 99 -25.38 -4.61 30.84
N ALA A 100 -25.84 -5.60 30.06
CA ALA A 100 -26.25 -6.90 30.59
C ALA A 100 -25.09 -7.62 31.30
N PHE A 101 -23.89 -7.61 30.72
CA PHE A 101 -22.68 -8.13 31.37
C PHE A 101 -22.40 -7.44 32.69
N PHE A 102 -22.47 -6.10 32.74
CA PHE A 102 -22.22 -5.36 33.98
C PHE A 102 -23.22 -5.73 35.08
N VAL A 103 -24.51 -5.89 34.74
CA VAL A 103 -25.55 -6.30 35.69
C VAL A 103 -25.28 -7.71 36.22
N VAL A 104 -24.98 -8.67 35.34
CA VAL A 104 -24.65 -10.05 35.74
C VAL A 104 -23.39 -10.09 36.59
N SER A 105 -22.35 -9.35 36.21
CA SER A 105 -21.11 -9.23 37.00
C SER A 105 -21.37 -8.63 38.37
N ALA A 106 -22.20 -7.58 38.48
CA ALA A 106 -22.58 -7.00 39.77
C ALA A 106 -23.39 -7.97 40.63
N GLN A 107 -24.30 -8.75 40.04
CA GLN A 107 -25.03 -9.79 40.75
C GLN A 107 -24.09 -10.88 41.25
N LEU A 108 -23.16 -11.36 40.43
CA LEU A 108 -22.17 -12.37 40.83
C LEU A 108 -21.27 -11.86 41.97
N LEU A 109 -20.82 -10.61 41.91
CA LEU A 109 -19.96 -10.02 42.94
C LEU A 109 -20.72 -9.79 44.27
N ASN A 110 -21.98 -9.33 44.20
CA ASN A 110 -22.82 -9.15 45.40
C ASN A 110 -23.34 -10.48 45.97
N SER A 111 -23.51 -11.52 45.15
CA SER A 111 -23.94 -12.85 45.61
C SER A 111 -22.87 -13.59 46.43
N SER A 112 -21.60 -13.18 46.33
CA SER A 112 -20.53 -13.70 47.20
C SER A 112 -20.51 -13.07 48.60
N SER A 113 -21.38 -12.10 48.90
CA SER A 113 -21.38 -11.42 50.20
C SER A 113 -22.36 -12.01 51.24
N ASP A 114 -23.23 -12.94 50.85
CA ASP A 114 -24.08 -13.72 51.77
C ASP A 114 -23.80 -15.22 51.60
N SER A 115 -22.67 -15.66 52.15
CA SER A 115 -22.42 -17.08 52.43
C SER A 115 -22.64 -17.36 53.91
N ASP A 116 -23.90 -17.38 54.34
CA ASP A 116 -24.30 -18.11 55.53
C ASP A 116 -24.40 -19.59 55.18
N THR A 117 -23.59 -20.37 55.89
CA THR A 117 -23.45 -21.81 55.79
C THR A 117 -24.79 -22.51 56.06
N ASN A 118 -25.29 -23.31 55.11
CA ASN A 118 -25.95 -24.57 55.45
C ASN A 118 -25.98 -25.54 54.26
N SER A 119 -25.13 -26.54 54.38
CA SER A 119 -25.13 -27.79 53.62
C SER A 119 -26.50 -28.47 53.61
N LYS A 120 -27.05 -28.74 52.42
CA LYS A 120 -27.79 -29.97 52.13
C LYS A 120 -27.51 -30.39 50.69
N SER A 121 -26.76 -31.49 50.54
CA SER A 121 -26.64 -32.22 49.28
C SER A 121 -27.96 -32.91 48.97
N ASN A 122 -28.40 -32.84 47.71
CA ASN A 122 -29.34 -33.79 47.12
C ASN A 122 -28.97 -33.98 45.65
N GLN A 123 -29.09 -35.23 45.22
CA GLN A 123 -28.45 -35.84 44.07
C GLN A 123 -29.23 -35.67 42.75
N PHE A 124 -28.45 -35.69 41.65
CA PHE A 124 -28.65 -36.38 40.36
C PHE A 124 -29.47 -35.79 39.19
N MET A 125 -28.94 -36.13 38.00
CA MET A 125 -29.48 -36.24 36.62
C MET A 125 -28.99 -35.13 35.67
N ILE A 126 -27.91 -35.29 34.90
CA ILE A 126 -27.69 -36.11 33.67
C ILE A 126 -28.49 -35.60 32.44
N ASP A 127 -27.72 -35.38 31.36
CA ASP A 127 -28.06 -35.22 29.93
C ASP A 127 -28.57 -33.87 29.40
N SER A 128 -27.77 -33.19 28.55
CA SER A 128 -27.69 -33.56 27.12
C SER A 128 -26.75 -32.60 26.38
N GLU A 129 -25.66 -33.14 25.87
CA GLU A 129 -24.76 -32.50 24.91
C GLU A 129 -25.42 -32.55 23.52
N LYS A 130 -25.56 -31.41 22.83
CA LYS A 130 -25.76 -31.41 21.38
C LYS A 130 -24.85 -30.41 20.69
N SER A 131 -23.94 -31.02 19.94
CA SER A 131 -22.88 -30.48 19.12
C SER A 131 -23.37 -29.54 18.01
N ILE A 132 -22.52 -28.56 17.72
CA ILE A 132 -22.58 -27.63 16.59
C ILE A 132 -21.96 -28.33 15.35
N SER A 133 -22.56 -28.15 14.16
CA SER A 133 -21.85 -28.32 12.89
C SER A 133 -22.11 -27.12 11.96
N PRO A 134 -21.11 -26.63 11.21
CA PRO A 134 -21.26 -25.50 10.30
C PRO A 134 -21.51 -25.98 8.86
N ILE A 135 -22.49 -25.37 8.18
CA ILE A 135 -22.67 -25.51 6.72
C ILE A 135 -21.92 -24.38 6.02
N ALA A 136 -20.98 -24.78 5.15
CA ALA A 136 -20.20 -23.90 4.29
C ALA A 136 -21.02 -23.38 3.09
N LYS A 137 -20.85 -22.09 2.76
CA LYS A 137 -21.52 -21.40 1.65
C LYS A 137 -20.55 -21.32 0.47
N ASN A 138 -20.88 -21.95 -0.66
CA ASN A 138 -20.14 -21.79 -1.92
C ASN A 138 -20.62 -20.51 -2.65
N LEU A 139 -19.68 -19.72 -3.14
CA LEU A 139 -19.89 -18.43 -3.81
C LEU A 139 -19.38 -18.56 -5.24
N ASN A 140 -20.26 -18.37 -6.23
CA ASN A 140 -19.96 -18.45 -7.66
C ASN A 140 -19.74 -17.04 -8.21
N LEU A 141 -18.58 -16.79 -8.81
CA LEU A 141 -18.18 -15.51 -9.39
C LEU A 141 -18.38 -15.56 -10.91
N ASN A 142 -19.30 -14.74 -11.42
CA ASN A 142 -19.47 -14.52 -12.86
C ASN A 142 -18.57 -13.36 -13.33
N ASN A 143 -17.92 -13.59 -14.48
CA ASN A 143 -16.88 -12.77 -15.10
C ASN A 143 -17.45 -11.67 -16.02
N ASP A 144 -18.11 -10.66 -15.46
CA ASP A 144 -18.76 -9.61 -16.27
C ASP A 144 -17.99 -8.28 -16.37
N ASN A 145 -16.65 -8.27 -16.23
CA ASN A 145 -15.86 -7.03 -16.25
C ASN A 145 -14.66 -7.08 -17.22
N LEU A 146 -14.90 -7.14 -18.53
CA LEU A 146 -13.91 -6.75 -19.54
C LEU A 146 -14.33 -5.43 -20.19
N VAL A 147 -13.46 -4.41 -20.07
CA VAL A 147 -13.59 -3.10 -20.70
C VAL A 147 -12.76 -3.10 -21.98
N ASP A 148 -13.38 -2.69 -23.09
CA ASP A 148 -12.76 -2.53 -24.40
C ASP A 148 -11.90 -1.26 -24.47
N SER A 149 -10.74 -1.31 -25.11
CA SER A 149 -9.76 -0.21 -25.17
C SER A 149 -9.44 0.18 -26.60
N ASP A 150 -9.77 1.42 -26.98
CA ASP A 150 -9.36 2.00 -28.27
C ASP A 150 -7.90 2.49 -28.24
N ILE A 151 -7.25 2.31 -29.40
CA ILE A 151 -5.81 2.39 -29.68
C ILE A 151 -5.38 3.85 -29.93
N ASP A 152 -4.35 4.32 -29.22
CA ASP A 152 -3.86 5.73 -29.27
C ASP A 152 -2.79 5.94 -30.36
N SER A 153 -2.84 7.05 -31.09
CA SER A 153 -1.93 7.39 -32.22
C SER A 153 -0.92 8.49 -31.87
N LEU A 154 0.28 8.38 -32.45
CA LEU A 154 1.43 9.27 -32.24
C LEU A 154 1.38 10.51 -33.13
N ASP A 155 1.64 11.70 -32.56
CA ASP A 155 1.88 12.95 -33.29
C ASP A 155 3.30 13.47 -33.01
N ASP A 156 4.13 13.52 -34.05
CA ASP A 156 5.51 14.03 -34.04
C ASP A 156 5.53 15.56 -34.23
N LYS A 157 5.81 16.33 -33.17
CA LYS A 157 6.30 17.71 -33.32
C LYS A 157 7.42 18.02 -32.34
N LYS A 158 8.61 18.23 -32.91
CA LYS A 158 9.84 18.72 -32.26
C LYS A 158 9.70 20.20 -31.90
N GLU A 159 9.73 20.52 -30.62
CA GLU A 159 10.20 21.82 -30.13
C GLU A 159 11.04 21.62 -28.86
N ASN A 160 12.28 22.13 -28.91
CA ASN A 160 13.27 22.03 -27.85
C ASN A 160 13.04 23.16 -26.83
N GLU A 161 12.47 22.86 -25.68
CA GLU A 161 12.44 23.80 -24.54
C GLU A 161 13.37 23.32 -23.41
N LYS A 162 14.37 24.15 -23.08
CA LYS A 162 15.26 23.96 -21.93
C LYS A 162 14.50 24.32 -20.64
N LEU A 163 14.30 23.32 -19.77
CA LEU A 163 13.67 23.50 -18.46
C LEU A 163 14.69 24.02 -17.43
N ASN A 164 14.41 25.16 -16.78
CA ASN A 164 15.17 25.60 -15.62
C ASN A 164 14.64 24.92 -14.34
N ASN A 165 15.53 24.34 -13.53
CA ASN A 165 15.15 23.57 -12.34
C ASN A 165 15.36 24.39 -11.06
N SER A 166 14.77 25.59 -10.97
CA SER A 166 15.04 26.50 -9.86
C SER A 166 13.85 26.83 -8.95
N ASN A 167 12.82 25.99 -8.80
CA ASN A 167 11.79 26.26 -7.78
C ASN A 167 11.24 25.01 -7.07
N LYS A 168 11.79 24.82 -5.85
CA LYS A 168 11.25 24.26 -4.61
C LYS A 168 9.83 23.67 -4.67
N ILE A 169 9.76 22.34 -4.58
CA ILE A 169 8.54 21.61 -4.20
C ILE A 169 8.29 21.88 -2.71
N LYS A 170 7.14 22.45 -2.36
CA LYS A 170 6.64 22.53 -0.98
C LYS A 170 5.56 21.49 -0.78
N PHE A 171 5.76 20.60 0.19
CA PHE A 171 4.72 19.68 0.65
C PHE A 171 3.75 20.43 1.57
N VAL A 172 2.45 20.31 1.29
CA VAL A 172 1.38 20.72 2.19
C VAL A 172 1.12 19.58 3.18
N ASN A 173 1.37 19.85 4.46
CA ASN A 173 0.95 18.98 5.56
C ASN A 173 -0.54 19.22 5.85
N TYR A 174 -1.31 18.15 6.05
CA TYR A 174 -2.65 18.17 6.61
C TYR A 174 -2.60 18.09 8.14
#